data_AF-A0AAV4BJE1-F1
#
_entry.id   AF-A0AAV4BJE1-F1
#
_cell.length_a   1.000
_cell.length_b   1.000
_cell.length_c   1.000
_cell.angle_alpha   90.00
_cell.angle_beta   90.00
_cell.angle_gamma   90.00
#
_symmetry.space_group_name_H-M   'P 1'
#
loop_
_entity.id
_entity.type
_entity.pdbx_description
1 polymer ?
#
loop_
_entity_poly.entity_id
_entity_poly.type
_entity_poly.pdbx_seq_one_letter_code
_entity_poly.pdbx_strand_id
1 'polypeptide(L)'
;MLKSLDSLIVHATGKKVLLYLLNPRDPVHFSPAIQHVLQEGDHNPTSKKDKGVRASELRAYVSPYLLKYLEHHALEMMSDNSQALVVKAIITHADGDVAPAMRAIADLVAKPCNTADGAINMVEHPASHIALKKIIANDKARLDAGEGILFSSILLEALPKSTIKVWAASNRGCFILVSLLDVGCSTVTENVKTNLQPVMKSLKKMTFKGAEILLERLEKPKSQREYRV
;
A
#
# COMPACT_ATOMS: atom_id res chain seq x y z
N MET A 1 -16.43 -18.74 -5.69
CA MET A 1 -15.64 -17.53 -5.34
C MET A 1 -14.26 -17.59 -5.99
N LEU A 2 -13.38 -18.51 -5.59
CA LEU A 2 -11.99 -18.53 -6.08
C LEU A 2 -11.84 -18.75 -7.60
N LYS A 3 -12.72 -19.56 -8.22
CA LYS A 3 -12.75 -19.77 -9.68
C LYS A 3 -13.15 -18.53 -10.50
N SER A 4 -13.59 -17.47 -9.83
CA SER A 4 -14.09 -16.24 -10.45
C SER A 4 -13.42 -15.02 -9.81
N LEU A 5 -12.19 -15.18 -9.32
CA LEU A 5 -11.50 -14.13 -8.58
C LEU A 5 -11.24 -12.90 -9.47
N ASP A 6 -10.86 -13.12 -10.73
CA ASP A 6 -10.65 -12.05 -11.73
C ASP A 6 -11.89 -11.16 -11.86
N SER A 7 -13.07 -11.77 -12.03
CA SER A 7 -14.32 -11.01 -12.18
C SER A 7 -14.78 -10.37 -10.88
N LEU A 8 -14.50 -10.98 -9.72
CA LEU A 8 -14.86 -10.41 -8.43
C LEU A 8 -14.03 -9.17 -8.08
N ILE A 9 -12.72 -9.19 -8.34
CA ILE A 9 -11.81 -8.08 -8.00
C ILE A 9 -12.17 -6.80 -8.77
N VAL A 10 -12.47 -6.94 -10.05
CA VAL A 10 -12.81 -5.77 -10.90
C VAL A 10 -14.25 -5.28 -10.70
N HIS A 11 -15.16 -6.15 -10.25
CA HIS A 11 -16.57 -5.79 -10.07
C HIS A 11 -16.79 -4.93 -8.80
N ALA A 12 -17.53 -3.83 -8.94
CA ALA A 12 -17.76 -2.85 -7.87
C ALA A 12 -18.30 -3.47 -6.57
N THR A 13 -19.23 -4.42 -6.68
CA THR A 13 -19.78 -5.18 -5.54
C THR A 13 -18.96 -6.41 -5.21
N GLY A 14 -18.28 -7.02 -6.20
CA GLY A 14 -17.51 -8.24 -6.01
C GLY A 14 -16.36 -8.03 -5.05
N LYS A 15 -15.64 -6.91 -5.21
CA LYS A 15 -14.56 -6.53 -4.29
C LYS A 15 -15.03 -6.28 -2.87
N LYS A 16 -16.29 -5.86 -2.64
CA LYS A 16 -16.84 -5.72 -1.28
C LYS A 16 -16.91 -7.07 -0.56
N VAL A 17 -17.21 -8.15 -1.26
CA VAL A 17 -17.18 -9.50 -0.68
C VAL A 17 -15.76 -9.86 -0.22
N LEU A 18 -14.75 -9.58 -1.04
CA LEU A 18 -13.35 -9.84 -0.71
C LEU A 18 -12.87 -8.98 0.47
N LEU A 19 -13.22 -7.69 0.47
CA LEU A 19 -12.90 -6.77 1.56
C LEU A 19 -13.55 -7.20 2.88
N TYR A 20 -14.76 -7.77 2.85
CA TYR A 20 -15.42 -8.30 4.04
C TYR A 20 -14.71 -9.54 4.61
N LEU A 21 -14.17 -10.39 3.74
CA LEU A 21 -13.42 -11.58 4.15
C LEU A 21 -12.06 -11.23 4.76
N LEU A 22 -11.42 -10.15 4.28
CA LEU A 22 -10.15 -9.65 4.81
C LEU A 22 -10.34 -8.89 6.13
N ASN A 23 -11.27 -7.94 6.17
CA ASN A 23 -11.55 -7.14 7.36
C ASN A 23 -13.06 -6.89 7.48
N PRO A 24 -13.80 -7.76 8.20
CA PRO A 24 -15.26 -7.70 8.22
C PRO A 24 -15.76 -6.40 8.86
N ARG A 25 -16.70 -5.74 8.19
CA ARG A 25 -17.35 -4.48 8.62
C ARG A 25 -16.40 -3.30 8.78
N ASP A 26 -15.27 -3.28 8.08
CA ASP A 26 -14.38 -2.11 8.05
C ASP A 26 -15.13 -0.84 7.57
N PRO A 27 -15.18 0.24 8.37
CA PRO A 27 -15.86 1.49 7.99
C PRO A 27 -15.25 2.17 6.76
N VAL A 28 -14.01 1.84 6.38
CA VAL A 28 -13.40 2.29 5.11
C VAL A 28 -14.15 1.72 3.91
N HIS A 29 -14.81 0.57 4.07
CA HIS A 29 -15.44 -0.17 2.98
C HIS A 29 -16.96 -0.24 3.08
N PHE A 30 -17.52 -0.17 4.29
CA PHE A 30 -18.95 -0.34 4.53
C PHE A 30 -19.50 0.87 5.28
N SER A 31 -20.53 1.51 4.71
CA SER A 31 -21.20 2.65 5.36
C SER A 31 -21.89 2.22 6.66
N PRO A 32 -22.12 3.15 7.60
CA PRO A 32 -22.84 2.84 8.84
C PRO A 32 -24.20 2.16 8.62
N ALA A 33 -24.95 2.57 7.58
CA ALA A 33 -26.23 1.95 7.24
C ALA A 33 -26.09 0.46 6.87
N ILE A 34 -25.09 0.10 6.05
CA ILE A 34 -24.85 -1.30 5.70
C ILE A 34 -24.37 -2.09 6.92
N GLN A 35 -23.52 -1.48 7.77
CA GLN A 35 -23.07 -2.13 8.99
C GLN A 35 -24.24 -2.41 9.95
N HIS A 36 -25.19 -1.48 10.07
CA HIS A 36 -26.40 -1.67 10.87
C HIS A 36 -27.21 -2.88 10.37
N VAL A 37 -27.50 -2.95 9.06
CA VAL A 37 -28.20 -4.09 8.46
C VAL A 37 -27.46 -5.41 8.73
N LEU A 38 -26.13 -5.41 8.64
CA LEU A 38 -25.33 -6.60 8.93
C LEU A 38 -25.34 -7.00 10.42
N GLN A 39 -25.54 -6.05 11.34
CA GLN A 39 -25.61 -6.30 12.79
C GLN A 39 -26.94 -6.92 13.23
N GLU A 40 -28.03 -6.73 12.49
CA GLU A 40 -29.34 -7.29 12.81
C GLU A 40 -29.34 -8.83 12.89
N GLY A 41 -28.40 -9.48 12.21
CA GLY A 41 -28.20 -10.94 12.26
C GLY A 41 -27.25 -11.43 13.35
N ASP A 42 -26.62 -10.55 14.14
CA ASP A 42 -25.71 -10.94 15.22
C ASP A 42 -26.47 -11.63 16.36
N HIS A 43 -25.80 -12.53 17.08
CA HIS A 43 -26.37 -13.28 18.22
C HIS A 43 -27.65 -14.09 17.90
N ASN A 44 -27.88 -14.46 16.63
CA ASN A 44 -29.00 -15.32 16.26
C ASN A 44 -28.91 -16.71 16.93
N PRO A 45 -30.04 -17.43 17.11
CA PRO A 45 -30.09 -18.65 17.91
C PRO A 45 -29.24 -19.81 17.40
N THR A 46 -28.85 -19.84 16.13
CA THR A 46 -28.18 -20.98 15.49
C THR A 46 -26.68 -20.76 15.24
N SER A 47 -26.22 -19.51 15.24
CA SER A 47 -24.80 -19.16 15.05
C SER A 47 -24.02 -19.28 16.36
N LYS A 48 -23.50 -20.47 16.65
CA LYS A 48 -22.77 -20.75 17.91
C LYS A 48 -21.27 -20.46 17.87
N LYS A 49 -20.64 -20.50 16.69
CA LYS A 49 -19.19 -20.23 16.56
C LYS A 49 -18.91 -18.75 16.80
N ASP A 50 -17.89 -18.45 17.61
CA ASP A 50 -17.42 -17.07 17.83
C ASP A 50 -17.17 -16.34 16.50
N LYS A 51 -17.52 -15.05 16.48
CA LYS A 51 -17.45 -14.22 15.28
C LYS A 51 -16.00 -13.98 14.84
N GLY A 52 -15.11 -13.72 15.79
CA GLY A 52 -13.68 -13.52 15.52
C GLY A 52 -13.02 -14.79 14.98
N VAL A 53 -13.29 -15.93 15.61
CA VAL A 53 -12.81 -17.24 15.14
C VAL A 53 -13.31 -17.53 13.73
N ARG A 54 -14.62 -17.35 13.46
CA ARG A 54 -15.19 -17.57 12.12
C ARG A 54 -14.57 -16.66 11.07
N ALA A 55 -14.38 -15.37 11.39
CA ALA A 55 -13.74 -14.42 10.49
C ALA A 55 -12.30 -14.82 10.19
N SER A 56 -11.54 -15.24 11.22
CA SER A 56 -10.16 -15.69 11.06
C SER A 56 -10.05 -16.95 10.20
N GLU A 57 -10.92 -17.95 10.39
CA GLU A 57 -10.93 -19.16 9.56
C GLU A 57 -11.21 -18.84 8.08
N LEU A 58 -12.19 -17.97 7.82
CA LEU A 58 -12.54 -17.57 6.46
C LEU A 58 -11.40 -16.77 5.80
N ARG A 59 -10.79 -15.85 6.54
CA ARG A 59 -9.65 -15.06 6.07
C ARG A 59 -8.46 -15.95 5.77
N ALA A 60 -8.12 -16.87 6.67
CA ALA A 60 -7.01 -17.80 6.48
C ALA A 60 -7.20 -18.67 5.23
N TYR A 61 -8.45 -19.09 4.95
CA TYR A 61 -8.76 -19.85 3.74
C TYR A 61 -8.56 -19.05 2.45
N VAL A 62 -8.98 -17.78 2.40
CA VAL A 62 -8.90 -16.97 1.17
C VAL A 62 -7.55 -16.30 0.94
N SER A 63 -6.80 -16.05 2.01
CA SER A 63 -5.58 -15.23 1.97
C SER A 63 -4.51 -15.74 0.99
N PRO A 64 -4.18 -17.05 0.92
CA PRO A 64 -3.17 -17.55 -0.03
C PRO A 64 -3.51 -17.24 -1.49
N TYR A 65 -4.80 -17.29 -1.85
CA TYR A 65 -5.26 -17.00 -3.20
C TYR A 65 -5.18 -15.50 -3.52
N LEU A 66 -5.53 -14.64 -2.55
CA LEU A 66 -5.46 -13.19 -2.72
C LEU A 66 -4.02 -12.67 -2.80
N LEU A 67 -3.13 -13.22 -1.97
CA LEU A 67 -1.71 -12.90 -2.00
C LEU A 67 -1.09 -13.29 -3.34
N LYS A 68 -1.34 -14.52 -3.80
CA LYS A 68 -0.85 -15.01 -5.11
C LYS A 68 -1.44 -14.24 -6.28
N TYR A 69 -2.72 -13.85 -6.20
CA TYR A 69 -3.32 -13.00 -7.21
C TYR A 69 -2.63 -11.64 -7.28
N LEU A 70 -2.40 -10.98 -6.14
CA LEU A 70 -1.72 -9.69 -6.11
C LEU A 70 -0.28 -9.78 -6.64
N GLU A 71 0.43 -10.86 -6.31
CA GLU A 71 1.77 -11.15 -6.84
C GLU A 71 1.78 -11.21 -8.37
N HIS A 72 0.85 -11.95 -8.98
CA HIS A 72 0.81 -12.15 -10.44
C HIS A 72 0.17 -10.98 -11.21
N HIS A 73 -0.74 -10.23 -10.58
CA HIS A 73 -1.54 -9.17 -11.23
C HIS A 73 -1.19 -7.76 -10.74
N ALA A 74 -0.02 -7.57 -10.15
CA ALA A 74 0.39 -6.30 -9.54
C ALA A 74 0.21 -5.09 -10.47
N LEU A 75 0.54 -5.21 -11.76
CA LEU A 75 0.39 -4.11 -12.72
C LEU A 75 -1.06 -3.68 -12.93
N GLU A 76 -1.95 -4.65 -13.14
CA GLU A 76 -3.38 -4.41 -13.36
C GLU A 76 -3.99 -3.77 -12.12
N MET A 77 -3.71 -4.34 -10.94
CA MET A 77 -4.27 -3.85 -9.67
C MET A 77 -3.72 -2.47 -9.29
N MET A 78 -2.43 -2.22 -9.52
CA MET A 78 -1.81 -0.93 -9.23
C MET A 78 -2.19 0.15 -10.24
N SER A 79 -2.63 -0.23 -11.44
CA SER A 79 -3.06 0.73 -12.48
C SER A 79 -4.56 1.05 -12.43
N ASP A 80 -5.32 0.42 -11.53
CA ASP A 80 -6.73 0.74 -11.31
C ASP A 80 -6.96 1.41 -9.95
N ASN A 81 -7.40 2.67 -9.97
CA ASN A 81 -7.76 3.43 -8.77
C ASN A 81 -8.83 2.73 -7.93
N SER A 82 -9.72 1.99 -8.58
CA SER A 82 -10.80 1.25 -7.95
C SER A 82 -10.30 0.08 -7.10
N GLN A 83 -9.05 -0.38 -7.33
CA GLN A 83 -8.42 -1.53 -6.67
C GLN A 83 -7.39 -1.13 -5.62
N ALA A 84 -6.99 0.14 -5.54
CA ALA A 84 -6.00 0.62 -4.56
C ALA A 84 -6.35 0.25 -3.10
N LEU A 85 -7.63 0.26 -2.74
CA LEU A 85 -8.09 -0.17 -1.41
C LEU A 85 -8.08 -1.69 -1.23
N VAL A 86 -8.28 -2.46 -2.30
CA VAL A 86 -8.19 -3.93 -2.28
C VAL A 86 -6.74 -4.35 -2.08
N VAL A 87 -5.80 -3.75 -2.84
CA VAL A 87 -4.36 -3.98 -2.68
C VAL A 87 -3.93 -3.68 -1.24
N LYS A 88 -4.33 -2.51 -0.70
CA LYS A 88 -4.06 -2.17 0.69
C LYS A 88 -4.61 -3.23 1.64
N ALA A 89 -5.89 -3.62 1.50
CA ALA A 89 -6.52 -4.58 2.40
C ALA A 89 -5.85 -5.97 2.35
N ILE A 90 -5.44 -6.44 1.17
CA ILE A 90 -4.67 -7.68 1.03
C ILE A 90 -3.37 -7.56 1.81
N ILE A 91 -2.62 -6.48 1.59
CA ILE A 91 -1.33 -6.26 2.26
C ILE A 91 -1.49 -6.13 3.78
N THR A 92 -2.58 -5.53 4.27
CA THR A 92 -2.77 -5.29 5.71
C THR A 92 -3.33 -6.51 6.45
N HIS A 93 -4.24 -7.27 5.83
CA HIS A 93 -5.07 -8.21 6.58
C HIS A 93 -4.96 -9.66 6.10
N ALA A 94 -4.42 -9.94 4.92
CA ALA A 94 -4.28 -11.32 4.48
C ALA A 94 -3.35 -12.10 5.43
N ASP A 95 -3.76 -13.29 5.81
CA ASP A 95 -2.95 -14.19 6.62
C ASP A 95 -1.89 -14.88 5.74
N GLY A 96 -0.66 -15.04 6.25
CA GLY A 96 0.45 -15.67 5.54
C GLY A 96 1.56 -14.70 5.14
N ASP A 97 2.48 -15.16 4.29
CA ASP A 97 3.62 -14.35 3.85
C ASP A 97 3.20 -13.37 2.74
N VAL A 98 3.22 -12.08 3.07
CA VAL A 98 2.88 -10.96 2.17
C VAL A 98 4.08 -10.46 1.36
N ALA A 99 5.31 -10.84 1.73
CA ALA A 99 6.52 -10.30 1.11
C ALA A 99 6.61 -10.54 -0.40
N PRO A 100 6.22 -11.70 -0.97
CA PRO A 100 6.24 -11.90 -2.42
C PRO A 100 5.33 -10.90 -3.18
N ALA A 101 4.12 -10.67 -2.66
CA ALA A 101 3.18 -9.72 -3.25
C ALA A 101 3.69 -8.26 -3.15
N MET A 102 4.28 -7.89 -2.00
CA MET A 102 4.95 -6.59 -1.84
C MET A 102 6.12 -6.44 -2.81
N ARG A 103 6.94 -7.48 -2.97
CA ARG A 103 8.10 -7.50 -3.87
C ARG A 103 7.66 -7.35 -5.32
N ALA A 104 6.61 -8.03 -5.77
CA ALA A 104 6.07 -7.88 -7.12
C ALA A 104 5.67 -6.42 -7.43
N ILE A 105 5.06 -5.73 -6.47
CA ILE A 105 4.74 -4.30 -6.61
C ILE A 105 6.01 -3.45 -6.62
N ALA A 106 6.96 -3.71 -5.72
CA ALA A 106 8.22 -2.97 -5.65
C ALA A 106 9.04 -3.09 -6.93
N ASP A 107 9.19 -4.29 -7.46
CA ASP A 107 9.93 -4.58 -8.70
C ASP A 107 9.24 -3.92 -9.89
N LEU A 108 7.91 -3.90 -9.93
CA LEU A 108 7.16 -3.17 -10.95
C LEU A 108 7.45 -1.67 -10.92
N VAL A 109 7.54 -1.07 -9.74
CA VAL A 109 7.84 0.36 -9.56
C VAL A 109 9.31 0.67 -9.84
N ALA A 110 10.21 -0.28 -9.61
CA ALA A 110 11.64 -0.14 -9.85
C ALA A 110 12.04 -0.23 -11.33
N LYS A 111 11.16 -0.79 -12.20
CA LYS A 111 11.44 -0.92 -13.63
C LYS A 111 11.71 0.45 -14.27
N PRO A 112 12.85 0.62 -14.98
CA PRO A 112 13.12 1.82 -15.74
C PRO A 112 12.04 2.07 -16.77
N CYS A 113 11.57 3.31 -16.85
CA CYS A 113 10.60 3.74 -17.84
C CYS A 113 11.32 3.99 -19.17
N ASN A 114 11.30 3.04 -20.10
CA ASN A 114 11.71 3.30 -21.48
C ASN A 114 10.60 4.12 -22.15
N THR A 115 10.87 5.39 -22.41
CA THR A 115 9.91 6.33 -23.01
C THR A 115 9.51 5.97 -24.45
N ALA A 116 10.08 4.91 -25.03
CA ALA A 116 9.78 4.47 -26.39
C ALA A 116 8.47 3.65 -26.51
N ASP A 117 8.11 2.87 -25.49
CA ASP A 117 7.01 1.89 -25.58
C ASP A 117 5.85 2.14 -24.60
N GLY A 118 5.61 3.40 -24.22
CA GLY A 118 4.46 3.74 -23.38
C GLY A 118 4.51 3.12 -21.97
N ALA A 119 5.69 2.69 -21.50
CA ALA A 119 5.88 2.28 -20.12
C ALA A 119 5.42 3.44 -19.23
N ILE A 120 4.41 3.16 -18.40
CA ILE A 120 3.89 4.13 -17.47
C ILE A 120 4.92 4.21 -16.33
N ASN A 121 5.53 5.37 -16.10
CA ASN A 121 6.23 5.60 -14.85
C ASN A 121 5.18 5.46 -13.73
N MET A 122 5.21 4.37 -12.96
CA MET A 122 4.21 4.05 -11.94
C MET A 122 4.06 5.18 -10.93
N VAL A 123 5.11 5.94 -10.68
CA VAL A 123 5.06 7.11 -9.79
C VAL A 123 4.31 8.29 -10.42
N GLU A 124 4.35 8.43 -11.73
CA GLU A 124 3.53 9.41 -12.45
C GLU A 124 2.13 8.93 -12.76
N HIS A 125 1.84 7.63 -12.68
CA HIS A 125 0.52 7.12 -13.02
C HIS A 125 -0.55 7.63 -12.03
N PRO A 126 -1.68 8.18 -12.49
CA PRO A 126 -2.73 8.68 -11.60
C PRO A 126 -3.29 7.62 -10.64
N ALA A 127 -3.34 6.34 -11.02
CA ALA A 127 -3.78 5.31 -10.09
C ALA A 127 -2.67 4.81 -9.17
N SER A 128 -1.50 4.57 -9.74
CA SER A 128 -0.46 3.84 -9.03
C SER A 128 0.19 4.69 -7.95
N HIS A 129 0.35 5.99 -8.16
CA HIS A 129 0.85 6.87 -7.10
C HIS A 129 -0.10 6.92 -5.89
N ILE A 130 -1.42 6.81 -6.09
CA ILE A 130 -2.40 6.77 -5.00
C ILE A 130 -2.30 5.45 -4.26
N ALA A 131 -2.25 4.33 -4.98
CA ALA A 131 -2.06 3.01 -4.38
C ALA A 131 -0.74 2.94 -3.58
N LEU A 132 0.37 3.41 -4.15
CA LEU A 132 1.67 3.44 -3.48
C LEU A 132 1.63 4.25 -2.17
N LYS A 133 1.05 5.45 -2.18
CA LYS A 133 0.90 6.24 -0.94
C LYS A 133 0.10 5.50 0.12
N LYS A 134 -0.98 4.81 -0.26
CA LYS A 134 -1.82 4.05 0.67
C LYS A 134 -1.10 2.86 1.27
N ILE A 135 -0.29 2.15 0.47
CA ILE A 135 0.50 1.00 0.93
C ILE A 135 1.64 1.46 1.82
N ILE A 136 2.39 2.50 1.42
CA ILE A 136 3.47 3.08 2.25
C ILE A 136 2.92 3.60 3.58
N ALA A 137 1.80 4.32 3.56
CA ALA A 137 1.17 4.81 4.79
C ALA A 137 0.69 3.67 5.71
N ASN A 138 0.41 2.48 5.16
CA ASN A 138 0.02 1.32 5.93
C ASN A 138 1.18 0.74 6.76
N ASP A 139 2.44 0.98 6.39
CA ASP A 139 3.59 0.50 7.17
C ASP A 139 3.62 1.06 8.58
N LYS A 140 3.04 2.24 8.82
CA LYS A 140 2.88 2.76 10.18
C LYS A 140 2.00 1.83 11.04
N ALA A 141 0.88 1.36 10.49
CA ALA A 141 0.00 0.43 11.19
C ALA A 141 0.67 -0.94 11.41
N ARG A 142 1.43 -1.42 10.42
CA ARG A 142 2.22 -2.65 10.53
C ARG A 142 3.29 -2.54 11.62
N LEU A 143 4.01 -1.41 11.68
CA LEU A 143 4.95 -1.09 12.76
C LEU A 143 4.29 -1.07 14.13
N ASP A 144 3.14 -0.41 14.26
CA ASP A 144 2.39 -0.35 15.52
C ASP A 144 1.87 -1.73 15.96
N ALA A 145 1.60 -2.64 15.01
CA ALA A 145 1.23 -4.04 15.25
C ALA A 145 2.43 -4.97 15.51
N GLY A 146 3.66 -4.47 15.43
CA GLY A 146 4.88 -5.29 15.61
C GLY A 146 5.22 -6.18 14.41
N GLU A 147 4.66 -5.90 13.23
CA GLU A 147 4.98 -6.63 12.01
C GLU A 147 6.31 -6.14 11.42
N GLY A 148 7.29 -7.04 11.30
CA GLY A 148 8.65 -6.69 10.85
C GLY A 148 8.80 -6.43 9.33
N ILE A 149 7.84 -6.88 8.52
CA ILE A 149 7.90 -6.74 7.05
C ILE A 149 7.19 -5.44 6.65
N LEU A 150 7.96 -4.46 6.17
CA LEU A 150 7.46 -3.17 5.70
C LEU A 150 7.59 -3.06 4.18
N PHE A 151 6.55 -2.57 3.52
CA PHE A 151 6.58 -2.35 2.08
C PHE A 151 7.65 -1.31 1.69
N SER A 152 7.81 -0.26 2.50
CA SER A 152 8.77 0.81 2.26
C SER A 152 10.22 0.30 2.26
N SER A 153 10.55 -0.67 3.12
CA SER A 153 11.87 -1.30 3.11
C SER A 153 12.09 -2.12 1.84
N ILE A 154 11.13 -2.98 1.49
CA ILE A 154 11.16 -3.80 0.26
C ILE A 154 11.26 -2.92 -0.98
N LEU A 155 10.52 -1.82 -1.02
CA LEU A 155 10.55 -0.85 -2.11
C LEU A 155 11.93 -0.23 -2.23
N LEU A 156 12.49 0.32 -1.15
CA LEU A 156 13.81 0.96 -1.19
C LEU A 156 14.94 -0.01 -1.58
N GLU A 157 14.83 -1.29 -1.22
CA GLU A 157 15.77 -2.33 -1.67
C GLU A 157 15.67 -2.62 -3.17
N ALA A 158 14.45 -2.60 -3.74
CA ALA A 158 14.23 -2.86 -5.16
C ALA A 158 14.65 -1.67 -6.04
N LEU A 159 14.60 -0.44 -5.52
CA LEU A 159 14.85 0.77 -6.31
C LEU A 159 16.33 0.94 -6.67
N PRO A 160 16.65 1.24 -7.95
CA PRO A 160 17.97 1.77 -8.31
C PRO A 160 18.31 3.04 -7.51
N LYS A 161 19.58 3.20 -7.13
CA LYS A 161 20.07 4.36 -6.34
C LYS A 161 19.77 5.73 -6.99
N SER A 162 19.60 5.77 -8.31
CA SER A 162 19.25 6.99 -9.05
C SER A 162 17.77 7.36 -8.96
N THR A 163 16.89 6.41 -8.65
CA THR A 163 15.43 6.59 -8.78
C THR A 163 14.86 7.60 -7.81
N ILE A 164 15.35 7.65 -6.56
CA ILE A 164 14.92 8.67 -5.58
C ILE A 164 15.19 10.08 -6.09
N LYS A 165 16.32 10.28 -6.78
CA LYS A 165 16.68 11.58 -7.37
C LYS A 165 15.73 11.96 -8.50
N VAL A 166 15.35 10.99 -9.33
CA VAL A 166 14.36 11.18 -10.41
C VAL A 166 13.00 11.53 -9.83
N TRP A 167 12.55 10.84 -8.77
CA TRP A 167 11.27 11.12 -8.12
C TRP A 167 11.23 12.52 -7.50
N ALA A 168 12.35 13.01 -6.97
CA ALA A 168 12.45 14.37 -6.43
C ALA A 168 12.29 15.47 -7.49
N ALA A 169 12.45 15.14 -8.78
CA ALA A 169 12.19 16.06 -9.88
C ALA A 169 10.73 16.05 -10.36
N SER A 170 9.85 15.24 -9.73
CA SER A 170 8.43 15.16 -10.06
C SER A 170 7.54 15.56 -8.88
N ASN A 171 6.43 16.24 -9.19
CA ASN A 171 5.39 16.54 -8.21
C ASN A 171 4.79 15.28 -7.55
N ARG A 172 4.41 14.26 -8.33
CA ARG A 172 3.86 13.01 -7.79
C ARG A 172 4.92 12.20 -7.04
N GLY A 173 6.14 12.15 -7.60
CA GLY A 173 7.29 11.52 -6.95
C GLY A 173 7.61 12.11 -5.59
N CYS A 174 7.60 13.44 -5.46
CA CYS A 174 7.76 14.09 -4.16
C CYS A 174 6.71 13.66 -3.13
N PHE A 175 5.45 13.46 -3.51
CA PHE A 175 4.44 12.94 -2.58
C PHE A 175 4.70 11.50 -2.13
N ILE A 176 5.28 10.65 -2.98
CA ILE A 176 5.71 9.30 -2.59
C ILE A 176 6.86 9.41 -1.57
N LEU A 177 7.86 10.26 -1.84
CA LEU A 177 8.99 10.49 -0.94
C LEU A 177 8.54 11.03 0.41
N VAL A 178 7.57 11.95 0.44
CA VAL A 178 6.94 12.45 1.67
C VAL A 178 6.27 11.31 2.44
N SER A 179 5.55 10.41 1.75
CA SER A 179 4.95 9.24 2.39
C SER A 179 5.99 8.31 3.00
N LEU A 180 7.14 8.09 2.34
CA LEU A 180 8.25 7.29 2.89
C LEU A 180 8.85 7.91 4.16
N LEU A 181 9.04 9.22 4.17
CA LEU A 181 9.50 9.96 5.36
C LEU A 181 8.49 9.92 6.51
N ASP A 182 7.21 9.67 6.22
CA ASP A 182 6.11 9.63 7.19
C ASP A 182 5.88 8.26 7.83
N VAL A 183 6.56 7.21 7.36
CA VAL A 183 6.41 5.83 7.88
C VAL A 183 6.75 5.75 9.38
N GLY A 184 7.71 6.57 9.84
CA GLY A 184 8.17 6.56 11.23
C GLY A 184 9.27 5.52 11.52
N CYS A 185 9.78 4.84 10.50
CA CYS A 185 10.96 3.97 10.57
C CYS A 185 12.24 4.78 10.28
N SER A 186 13.22 4.75 11.21
CA SER A 186 14.49 5.47 11.07
C SER A 186 15.26 5.01 9.82
N THR A 187 15.40 3.71 9.60
CA THR A 187 16.11 3.12 8.46
C THR A 187 15.57 3.61 7.11
N VAL A 188 14.24 3.59 6.93
CA VAL A 188 13.57 4.10 5.72
C VAL A 188 13.84 5.60 5.56
N THR A 189 13.70 6.36 6.65
CA THR A 189 13.86 7.81 6.64
C THR A 189 15.29 8.23 6.28
N GLU A 190 16.29 7.60 6.89
CA GLU A 190 17.71 7.89 6.66
C GLU A 190 18.15 7.52 5.24
N ASN A 191 17.67 6.39 4.72
CA ASN A 191 17.94 5.98 3.34
C ASN A 191 17.40 7.03 2.34
N VAL A 192 16.15 7.47 2.50
CA VAL A 192 15.56 8.51 1.65
C VAL A 192 16.33 9.83 1.77
N LYS A 193 16.62 10.30 2.99
CA LYS A 193 17.38 11.54 3.22
C LYS A 193 18.76 11.50 2.55
N THR A 194 19.49 10.39 2.71
CA THR A 194 20.83 10.21 2.16
C THR A 194 20.82 10.30 0.64
N ASN A 195 19.86 9.64 -0.01
CA ASN A 195 19.73 9.67 -1.47
C ASN A 195 19.24 11.02 -2.03
N LEU A 196 18.58 11.85 -1.21
CA LEU A 196 18.15 13.20 -1.59
C LEU A 196 19.23 14.27 -1.43
N GLN A 197 20.26 14.07 -0.58
CA GLN A 197 21.33 15.04 -0.36
C GLN A 197 21.93 15.62 -1.66
N PRO A 198 22.27 14.82 -2.69
CA PRO A 198 22.89 15.35 -3.91
C PRO A 198 21.99 16.28 -4.73
N VAL A 199 20.66 16.20 -4.56
CA VAL A 199 19.69 16.97 -5.36
C VAL A 199 19.03 18.10 -4.58
N MET A 200 19.42 18.33 -3.32
CA MET A 200 18.79 19.35 -2.47
C MET A 200 18.80 20.76 -3.05
N LYS A 201 19.91 21.16 -3.70
CA LYS A 201 20.00 22.48 -4.35
C LYS A 201 19.02 22.62 -5.51
N SER A 202 18.82 21.55 -6.28
CA SER A 202 17.87 21.52 -7.39
C SER A 202 16.43 21.48 -6.88
N LEU A 203 16.16 20.69 -5.84
CA LEU A 203 14.85 20.58 -5.21
C LEU A 203 14.35 21.94 -4.68
N LYS A 204 15.23 22.73 -4.05
CA LYS A 204 14.91 24.10 -3.57
C LYS A 204 14.50 25.08 -4.66
N LYS A 205 14.82 24.80 -5.93
CA LYS A 205 14.45 25.63 -7.08
C LYS A 205 13.12 25.23 -7.69
N MET A 206 12.57 24.08 -7.31
CA MET A 206 11.30 23.58 -7.84
C MET A 206 10.12 24.37 -7.25
N THR A 207 9.12 24.67 -8.07
CA THR A 207 7.97 25.52 -7.69
C THR A 207 6.67 24.74 -7.49
N PHE A 208 6.67 23.43 -7.74
CA PHE A 208 5.47 22.60 -7.59
C PHE A 208 5.25 22.19 -6.12
N LYS A 209 3.98 21.98 -5.76
CA LYS A 209 3.55 21.76 -4.36
C LYS A 209 4.21 20.54 -3.69
N GLY A 210 4.46 19.47 -4.44
CA GLY A 210 5.15 18.29 -3.94
C GLY A 210 6.57 18.60 -3.44
N ALA A 211 7.34 19.43 -4.15
CA ALA A 211 8.68 19.82 -3.73
C ALA A 211 8.65 20.68 -2.47
N GLU A 212 7.72 21.64 -2.41
CA GLU A 212 7.50 22.47 -1.22
C GLU A 212 7.24 21.61 0.02
N ILE A 213 6.27 20.68 -0.06
CA ILE A 213 5.93 19.79 1.06
C ILE A 213 7.09 18.84 1.41
N LEU A 214 7.83 18.35 0.42
CA LEU A 214 9.01 17.51 0.64
C LEU A 214 10.11 18.26 1.40
N LEU A 215 10.38 19.51 1.02
CA LEU A 215 11.34 20.39 1.70
C LEU A 215 10.91 20.65 3.15
N GLU A 216 9.65 21.05 3.36
CA GLU A 216 9.09 21.25 4.69
C GLU A 216 9.25 20.02 5.58
N ARG A 217 9.01 18.82 5.02
CA ARG A 217 9.13 17.57 5.77
C ARG A 217 10.58 17.21 6.12
N LEU A 218 11.53 17.55 5.26
CA LEU A 218 12.96 17.34 5.53
C LEU A 218 13.46 18.27 6.63
N GLU A 219 12.94 19.50 6.71
CA GLU A 219 13.28 20.51 7.73
C GLU A 219 12.57 20.27 9.06
N LYS A 220 11.34 19.76 9.04
CA LYS A 220 10.52 19.45 10.23
C LYS A 220 10.18 17.94 10.28
N PRO A 221 11.12 17.09 10.74
CA PRO A 221 10.87 15.66 10.88
C PRO A 221 9.76 15.40 11.91
N LYS A 222 8.89 14.43 11.65
CA LYS A 222 8.02 13.87 12.70
C LYS A 222 8.86 13.05 13.68
N SER A 223 8.43 12.95 14.94
CA SER A 223 9.06 12.12 15.97
C SER A 223 9.30 10.69 15.45
N GLN A 224 10.56 10.24 15.48
CA GLN A 224 10.98 8.93 14.99
C GLN A 224 10.97 7.91 16.14
N ARG A 225 10.72 6.63 15.82
CA ARG A 225 10.93 5.52 16.75
C ARG A 225 12.13 4.71 16.28
N GLU A 226 13.15 4.54 17.12
CA GLU A 226 14.28 3.65 16.84
C GLU A 226 13.82 2.20 16.96
N TYR A 227 14.05 1.39 15.92
CA TYR A 227 13.89 -0.06 15.98
C TYR A 227 15.22 -0.71 15.58
N ARG A 228 15.70 -1.63 16.42
CA ARG A 228 16.85 -2.48 16.10
C ARG A 228 16.35 -3.63 15.21
N VAL A 229 17.03 -3.82 14.08
CA VAL A 229 16.88 -4.97 13.16
C VAL A 229 17.23 -6.25 13.90
#